data_AF-A0A4R4HJ40-F1
#
_entry.id   AF-A0A4R4HJ40-F1
#
_cell.length_a   1.000
_cell.length_b   1.000
_cell.length_c   1.000
_cell.angle_alpha   90.00
_cell.angle_beta   90.00
_cell.angle_gamma   90.00
#
_symmetry.space_group_name_H-M   'P 1'
#
loop_
_entity.id
_entity.type
_entity.pdbx_description
1 polymer ?
#
loop_
_entity_poly.entity_id
_entity_poly.type
_entity_poly.pdbx_seq_one_letter_code
_entity_poly.pdbx_strand_id
1 'polypeptide(L)' 'MKKKRTMQIDVIEEVKGTQFMQCKLYIDGNASVILMNKIDYERLLSDSFFVRDGKNRDSAGVLNTTNTFIEKD' A
#
# COMPACT_ATOMS: atom_id res chain seq x y z
N MET A 1 0.08 28.06 8.16
CA MET A 1 0.73 27.11 7.23
C MET A 1 -0.33 26.16 6.72
N LYS A 2 -0.38 25.88 5.40
CA LYS A 2 -1.31 24.86 4.90
C LYS A 2 -0.91 23.49 5.47
N LYS A 3 -1.88 22.66 5.84
CA LYS A 3 -1.61 21.27 6.25
C LYS A 3 -1.06 20.51 5.04
N LYS A 4 0.13 19.93 5.18
CA LYS A 4 0.72 19.03 4.17
C LYS A 4 -0.08 17.74 4.11
N ARG A 5 -0.34 17.24 2.90
CA ARG A 5 -1.02 15.96 2.72
C ARG A 5 -0.14 14.79 3.14
N THR A 6 -0.75 13.75 3.69
CA THR A 6 -0.08 12.47 3.93
C THR A 6 -0.62 11.37 3.02
N MET A 7 0.22 10.39 2.69
CA MET A 7 -0.14 9.24 1.88
C MET A 7 0.47 7.94 2.43
N GLN A 8 -0.29 6.84 2.42
CA GLN A 8 0.21 5.50 2.70
C GLN A 8 -0.54 4.48 1.84
N ILE A 9 0.12 3.38 1.47
CA ILE A 9 -0.52 2.26 0.79
C ILE A 9 -0.38 1.01 1.65
N ASP A 10 -1.50 0.41 2.03
CA ASP A 10 -1.55 -0.94 2.59
C ASP A 10 -1.96 -1.92 1.51
N VAL A 11 -1.14 -2.93 1.26
CA VAL A 11 -1.49 -4.08 0.41
C VAL A 11 -2.20 -5.10 1.28
N ILE A 12 -3.44 -5.42 0.93
CA ILE A 12 -4.27 -6.33 1.71
C ILE A 12 -4.07 -7.75 1.20
N GLU A 13 -4.50 -8.04 -0.02
CA GLU A 13 -4.47 -9.40 -0.56
C GLU A 13 -4.57 -9.47 -2.07
N GLU A 14 -4.20 -10.61 -2.64
CA GLU A 14 -4.51 -10.93 -4.02
C GLU A 14 -6.01 -11.14 -4.20
N VAL A 15 -6.59 -10.47 -5.18
CA VAL A 15 -8.00 -10.65 -5.54
C VAL A 15 -8.12 -11.95 -6.36
N LYS A 16 -8.73 -12.97 -5.75
CA LYS A 16 -8.82 -14.33 -6.28
C LYS A 16 -9.33 -14.36 -7.73
N GLY A 17 -8.57 -15.03 -8.60
CA GLY A 17 -8.92 -15.20 -10.02
C GLY A 17 -8.61 -13.97 -10.89
N THR A 18 -7.85 -13.00 -10.38
CA THR A 18 -7.47 -11.80 -11.11
C THR A 18 -5.97 -11.55 -11.01
N GLN A 19 -5.47 -10.61 -11.81
CA GLN A 19 -4.08 -10.13 -11.76
C GLN A 19 -3.86 -9.00 -10.74
N PHE A 20 -4.79 -8.75 -9.83
CA PHE A 20 -4.78 -7.57 -8.98
C PHE A 20 -4.57 -7.88 -7.50
N MET A 21 -3.82 -7.01 -6.84
CA MET A 21 -3.72 -6.88 -5.40
C MET A 21 -4.71 -5.81 -4.93
N GLN A 22 -5.59 -6.15 -3.99
CA GLN A 22 -6.42 -5.19 -3.29
C GLN A 22 -5.55 -4.40 -2.31
N CYS A 23 -5.63 -3.08 -2.40
CA CYS A 23 -4.90 -2.18 -1.52
C CYS A 23 -5.83 -1.12 -0.92
N LYS A 24 -5.41 -0.53 0.19
CA LYS A 24 -5.99 0.69 0.74
C LYS A 24 -5.00 1.83 0.55
N LEU A 25 -5.42 2.86 -0.19
CA LEU A 25 -4.72 4.13 -0.29
C LEU A 25 -5.27 5.06 0.79
N TYR A 26 -4.41 5.45 1.72
CA TYR A 26 -4.74 6.45 2.73
C TYR A 26 -4.28 7.82 2.26
N ILE A 27 -5.17 8.80 2.28
CA ILE A 27 -4.85 10.22 2.08
C ILE A 27 -5.41 11.00 3.27
N ASP A 28 -4.52 11.64 4.03
CA ASP A 28 -4.88 12.37 5.27
C ASP A 28 -5.70 11.52 6.27
N GLY A 29 -5.45 10.21 6.29
CA GLY A 29 -6.17 9.23 7.13
C GLY A 29 -7.45 8.66 6.51
N ASN A 30 -7.94 9.20 5.39
CA ASN A 30 -9.09 8.64 4.68
C ASN A 30 -8.66 7.50 3.76
N ALA A 31 -9.34 6.36 3.83
CA ALA A 31 -9.01 5.17 3.06
C ALA A 31 -9.89 5.02 1.82
N SER A 32 -9.26 4.80 0.67
CA SER A 32 -9.91 4.38 -0.57
C SER A 32 -9.38 3.00 -0.98
N VAL A 33 -10.26 2.13 -1.44
CA VAL A 33 -9.84 0.85 -2.03
C VAL A 33 -9.34 1.09 -3.45
N ILE A 34 -8.14 0.62 -3.75
CA ILE A 34 -7.54 0.65 -5.08
C ILE A 34 -7.05 -0.76 -5.46
N LEU A 35 -6.88 -1.00 -6.76
CA LEU A 35 -6.31 -2.23 -7.29
C LEU A 35 -4.93 -1.94 -7.87
N MET A 36 -3.95 -2.76 -7.51
CA MET A 36 -2.59 -2.71 -8.06
C MET A 36 -2.36 -3.98 -8.87
N ASN A 37 -1.74 -3.89 -10.06
CA ASN A 37 -1.36 -5.11 -10.77
C ASN A 37 -0.34 -5.91 -9.94
N LYS A 38 -0.46 -7.24 -9.93
CA LYS A 38 0.45 -8.13 -9.21
C LYS A 38 1.91 -7.98 -9.64
N ILE A 39 2.16 -7.78 -10.93
CA ILE A 39 3.50 -7.53 -11.46
C ILE A 39 4.08 -6.22 -10.88
N ASP A 40 3.26 -5.19 -10.77
CA ASP A 40 3.70 -3.91 -10.20
C ASP A 40 3.92 -4.02 -8.69
N TYR A 41 3.09 -4.79 -7.98
CA TYR A 41 3.33 -5.11 -6.58
C TYR A 41 4.68 -5.83 -6.37
N GLU A 42 4.97 -6.85 -7.18
CA GLU A 42 6.24 -7.60 -7.11
C GLU A 42 7.45 -6.71 -7.42
N ARG A 43 7.33 -5.80 -8.39
CA ARG A 43 8.36 -4.79 -8.69
C ARG A 43 8.59 -3.85 -7.52
N LEU A 44 7.52 -3.28 -6.95
CA LEU A 44 7.62 -2.38 -5.79
C LEU A 44 8.18 -3.09 -4.55
N LEU A 45 7.88 -4.38 -4.38
CA LEU A 45 8.49 -5.21 -3.35
C LEU A 45 10.00 -5.35 -3.57
N SER A 46 10.43 -5.65 -4.80
CA SER A 46 11.85 -5.73 -5.18
C SER A 46 12.58 -4.41 -4.95
N ASP A 47 11.93 -3.29 -5.22
CA ASP A 47 12.49 -1.94 -5.05
C ASP A 47 12.52 -1.47 -3.59
N SER A 48 12.14 -2.33 -2.63
CA SER A 48 12.06 -2.01 -1.20
C SER A 48 11.16 -0.80 -0.92
N PHE A 49 10.12 -0.61 -1.75
CA PHE A 49 9.13 0.46 -1.56
C PHE A 49 8.29 0.23 -0.29
N PHE A 50 8.04 -1.03 0.02
CA PHE A 50 7.29 -1.43 1.21
C PHE A 50 8.22 -1.76 2.39
N VAL A 51 7.66 -1.66 3.60
CA VAL A 51 8.37 -1.85 4.87
C VAL A 51 8.46 -3.33 5.26
N ARG A 52 7.63 -4.21 4.68
CA ARG A 52 7.54 -5.63 5.04
C ARG A 52 7.87 -6.53 3.84
N ASP A 53 8.09 -7.82 4.12
CA ASP A 53 8.52 -8.81 3.11
C ASP A 53 7.38 -9.38 2.25
N GLY A 54 6.12 -9.04 2.56
CA GLY A 54 4.96 -9.51 1.82
C GLY A 54 4.65 -11.00 1.97
N LYS A 55 5.21 -11.69 2.98
CA LYS A 55 4.97 -13.13 3.21
C LYS A 55 3.88 -13.41 4.24
N ASN A 56 3.83 -12.59 5.29
CA ASN A 56 2.91 -12.76 6.40
C ASN A 56 2.01 -11.54 6.55
N ARG A 57 0.81 -11.72 7.10
CA ARG A 57 -0.05 -10.61 7.49
C ARG A 57 0.24 -10.15 8.90
N ASP A 58 0.04 -8.86 9.18
CA ASP A 58 0.06 -8.36 10.56
C ASP A 58 -1.30 -8.59 11.24
N SER A 59 -1.42 -8.13 12.49
CA SER A 59 -2.65 -8.22 13.26
C SER A 59 -3.84 -7.46 12.66
N ALA A 60 -3.60 -6.52 11.75
CA ALA A 60 -4.64 -5.79 11.01
C ALA A 60 -5.00 -6.44 9.66
N GLY A 61 -4.40 -7.60 9.34
CA GLY A 61 -4.64 -8.34 8.11
C GLY A 61 -3.93 -7.75 6.89
N VAL A 62 -3.05 -6.76 7.07
CA VAL A 62 -2.28 -6.14 6.00
C VAL A 62 -1.11 -7.06 5.63
N LEU A 63 -0.90 -7.29 4.34
CA LEU A 63 0.22 -8.10 3.82
C LEU A 63 1.51 -7.27 3.77
N ASN A 64 1.40 -6.04 3.27
CA ASN A 64 2.52 -5.12 3.18
C ASN A 64 2.06 -3.67 3.33
N THR A 65 2.96 -2.78 3.73
CA THR A 65 2.65 -1.36 3.92
C THR A 65 3.82 -0.49 3.51
N THR A 66 3.55 0.71 3.00
CA THR A 66 4.58 1.71 2.74
C THR A 66 4.90 2.50 4.01
N ASN A 67 5.96 3.29 3.99
CA ASN A 67 6.05 4.43 4.90
C ASN A 67 4.89 5.40 4.66
N THR A 68 4.56 6.23 5.65
CA THR A 68 3.71 7.39 5.43
C THR A 68 4.52 8.48 4.72
N PHE A 69 4.17 8.79 3.48
CA PHE A 69 4.74 9.90 2.72
C PHE A 69 4.08 11.21 3.13
N ILE A 70 4.87 12.28 3.12
CA ILE A 70 4.41 13.64 3.45
C ILE A 70 4.70 14.53 2.23
N GLU A 71 3.69 15.26 1.79
CA GLU A 71 3.79 16.25 0.73
C GLU A 71 4.92 17.26 1.01
N LYS A 72 5.78 17.50 0.02
CA LYS A 72 6.80 18.55 0.09
C LYS A 72 6.17 19.91 -0.24
N ASP A 73 6.78 20.99 0.24
CA ASP A 73 6.37 22.36 -0.07
C ASP A 73 6.60 22.70 -1.56
#